data_AF-A0A7R8VCL7-F1
#
_entry.id   AF-A0A7R8VCL7-F1
#
_cell.length_a   1.000
_cell.length_b   1.000
_cell.length_c   1.000
_cell.angle_alpha   90.00
_cell.angle_beta   90.00
_cell.angle_gamma   90.00
#
_symmetry.space_group_name_H-M   'P 1'
#
loop_
_entity.id
_entity.type
_entity.pdbx_description
1 polymer ?
#
loop_
_entity_poly.entity_id
_entity_poly.type
_entity_poly.pdbx_seq_one_letter_code
_entity_poly.pdbx_strand_id
1 'polypeptide(L)'
;MFSIIGYMFFKDDFLVPVDDEVVHNDSGRVTVSGEVRERACDSLVMCIVTTLNQGLRNGGGIGDILRAPSSNESLYVARVVYDLLFFFIVIIIVLNLIFGVIIDTFADLRSEKQQKELTLKDNCFICGKNLDWFPRLRAMSLSAEEGEGEQIEYRTLQTQLEKTQELVSDLVKQLTELRDQARLSAAGEKKHQEGPWSLWRRIHRPSIDGAESTVGINELDTRTT
;
A
#
# COMPACT_ATOMS: atom_id res chain seq x y z
N MET A 1 26.59 27.04 -2.52
CA MET A 1 27.58 26.70 -3.58
C MET A 1 26.91 26.67 -4.95
N PHE A 2 25.91 25.80 -5.17
CA PHE A 2 25.17 25.71 -6.43
C PHE A 2 24.57 27.06 -6.88
N SER A 3 23.90 27.82 -6.02
CA SER A 3 23.38 29.15 -6.39
C SER A 3 24.45 30.19 -6.79
N ILE A 4 25.70 30.06 -6.30
CA ILE A 4 26.81 30.94 -6.71
C ILE A 4 27.30 30.54 -8.10
N ILE A 5 27.44 29.24 -8.35
CA ILE A 5 27.82 28.69 -9.66
C ILE A 5 26.75 29.05 -10.71
N GLY A 6 25.46 28.90 -10.37
CA GLY A 6 24.35 29.34 -11.20
C GLY A 6 24.38 30.84 -11.50
N TYR A 7 24.67 31.67 -10.49
CA TYR A 7 24.79 33.13 -10.67
C TYR A 7 25.98 33.54 -11.56
N MET A 8 27.11 32.82 -11.51
CA MET A 8 28.30 33.17 -12.31
C MET A 8 28.27 32.61 -13.73
N PHE A 9 27.65 31.45 -13.96
CA PHE A 9 27.73 30.75 -15.25
C PHE A 9 26.41 30.70 -16.03
N PHE A 10 25.26 30.79 -15.37
CA PHE A 10 23.95 30.52 -15.98
C PHE A 10 22.91 31.61 -15.69
N LYS A 11 23.34 32.81 -15.27
CA LYS A 11 22.48 33.93 -14.89
C LYS A 11 21.40 34.26 -15.93
N ASP A 12 21.78 34.20 -17.21
CA ASP A 12 20.92 34.59 -18.35
C ASP A 12 19.89 33.52 -18.73
N ASP A 13 20.00 32.30 -18.19
CA ASP A 13 19.11 31.17 -18.51
C ASP A 13 17.98 30.99 -17.49
N PHE A 14 18.04 31.70 -16.36
CA PHE A 14 17.00 31.74 -15.34
C PHE A 14 15.89 32.67 -15.76
N LEU A 15 14.96 32.12 -16.54
CA LEU A 15 13.81 32.82 -17.07
C LEU A 15 12.55 32.24 -16.43
N VAL A 16 11.90 33.02 -15.57
CA VAL A 16 10.62 32.62 -14.96
C VAL A 16 9.49 33.19 -15.81
N PRO A 17 8.49 32.38 -16.22
CA PRO A 17 7.30 32.90 -16.87
C PRO A 17 6.54 33.77 -15.89
N VAL A 18 6.23 35.00 -16.29
CA VAL A 18 5.40 35.91 -15.51
C VAL A 18 4.09 36.07 -16.25
N ASP A 19 2.99 35.81 -15.56
CA ASP A 19 1.66 36.06 -16.09
C ASP A 19 1.43 37.57 -16.07
N ASP A 20 1.58 38.22 -17.23
CA ASP A 20 1.10 39.60 -17.38
C ASP A 20 -0.44 39.59 -17.42
N GLU A 21 -1.05 40.36 -16.52
CA GLU A 21 -2.45 40.74 -16.66
C GLU A 21 -2.65 41.52 -17.97
N VAL A 22 -3.71 41.16 -18.67
CA VAL A 22 -4.12 41.65 -20.00
C VAL A 22 -4.10 43.18 -20.09
N VAL A 23 -3.20 43.75 -20.90
CA VAL A 23 -3.30 45.15 -21.33
C VAL A 23 -4.39 45.27 -22.40
N HIS A 24 -5.55 45.79 -22.00
CA HIS A 24 -6.58 46.24 -22.94
C HIS A 24 -6.06 47.43 -23.75
N ASN A 25 -5.90 47.25 -25.06
CA ASN A 25 -5.77 48.38 -25.98
C ASN A 25 -7.15 48.67 -26.61
N ASP A 26 -7.52 49.95 -26.72
CA ASP A 26 -8.85 50.47 -27.11
C ASP A 26 -9.27 50.16 -28.58
N SER A 27 -8.60 49.20 -29.22
CA SER A 27 -8.79 48.82 -30.64
C SER A 27 -9.12 47.33 -30.84
N GLY A 28 -9.46 46.58 -29.78
CA GLY A 28 -10.06 45.24 -29.91
C GLY A 28 -9.19 44.18 -30.60
N ARG A 29 -7.87 44.40 -30.72
CA ARG A 29 -6.92 43.37 -31.16
C ARG A 29 -6.28 42.70 -29.96
N VAL A 30 -6.65 41.44 -29.71
CA VAL A 30 -5.91 40.53 -28.84
C VAL A 30 -4.68 40.05 -29.60
N THR A 31 -3.49 40.53 -29.23
CA THR A 31 -2.23 39.91 -29.66
C THR A 31 -1.96 38.71 -28.77
N VAL A 32 -1.84 37.53 -29.37
CA VAL A 32 -1.56 36.27 -28.68
C VAL A 32 -0.23 36.38 -27.93
N SER A 33 -0.35 36.25 -26.60
CA SER A 33 0.61 35.77 -25.62
C SER A 33 1.98 35.36 -26.17
N GLY A 34 2.95 36.25 -26.05
CA GLY A 34 4.32 35.83 -25.81
C GLY A 34 4.48 35.74 -24.30
N GLU A 35 4.82 34.56 -23.76
CA GLU A 35 5.22 34.42 -22.37
C GLU A 35 6.32 35.46 -22.08
N VAL A 36 6.01 36.47 -21.25
CA VAL A 36 7.02 37.42 -20.80
C VAL A 36 7.88 36.68 -19.79
N ARG A 37 9.14 36.46 -20.16
CA ARG A 37 10.11 35.73 -19.35
C ARG A 37 11.00 36.73 -18.64
N GLU A 38 10.87 36.83 -17.33
CA GLU A 38 11.70 37.71 -16.51
C GLU A 38 12.95 36.99 -15.99
N ARG A 39 14.04 37.75 -15.85
CA ARG A 39 15.32 37.25 -15.35
C ARG A 39 15.24 37.07 -13.83
N ALA A 40 15.12 35.82 -13.37
CA ALA A 40 14.91 35.50 -11.97
C ALA A 40 16.19 35.44 -11.11
N CYS A 41 17.38 35.60 -11.72
CA CYS A 41 18.68 35.52 -11.05
C CYS A 41 19.54 36.79 -11.20
N ASP A 42 18.96 38.00 -11.18
CA ASP A 42 19.74 39.23 -11.36
C ASP A 42 20.68 39.58 -10.18
N SER A 43 20.28 39.17 -8.97
CA SER A 43 21.07 39.28 -7.73
C SER A 43 21.34 37.89 -7.15
N LEU A 44 22.46 37.74 -6.43
CA LEU A 44 22.81 36.49 -5.74
C LEU A 44 21.68 36.04 -4.79
N VAL A 45 21.05 36.99 -4.10
CA VAL A 45 19.96 36.71 -3.16
C VAL A 45 18.72 36.19 -3.89
N MET A 46 18.31 36.84 -4.98
CA MET A 46 17.23 36.34 -5.84
C MET A 46 17.53 34.94 -6.36
N CYS A 47 18.76 34.69 -6.80
CA CYS A 47 19.12 33.38 -7.32
C CYS A 47 19.10 32.29 -6.24
N ILE A 48 19.51 32.60 -5.01
CA ILE A 48 19.37 31.70 -3.85
C ILE A 48 17.88 31.42 -3.58
N VAL A 49 17.05 32.45 -3.50
CA VAL A 49 15.61 32.31 -3.20
C VAL A 49 14.90 31.51 -4.29
N THR A 50 15.13 31.82 -5.56
CA THR A 50 14.57 31.11 -6.71
C THR A 50 15.02 29.64 -6.72
N THR A 51 16.31 29.38 -6.49
CA THR A 51 16.85 28.00 -6.41
C THR A 51 16.23 27.20 -5.27
N LEU A 52 16.03 27.82 -4.10
CA LEU A 52 15.42 27.15 -2.94
C LEU A 52 13.91 26.97 -3.12
N ASN A 53 13.20 27.98 -3.60
CA ASN A 53 11.74 27.95 -3.67
C ASN A 53 11.27 27.04 -4.80
N GLN A 54 11.83 27.14 -5.99
CA GLN A 54 11.39 26.35 -7.15
C GLN A 54 12.16 25.03 -7.27
N GLY A 55 13.46 25.04 -7.02
CA GLY A 55 14.31 23.85 -7.17
C GLY A 55 14.07 22.76 -6.13
N LEU A 56 13.70 23.10 -4.88
CA LEU A 56 13.42 22.11 -3.83
C LEU A 56 11.93 21.77 -3.69
N ARG A 57 11.01 22.72 -3.90
CA ARG A 57 9.56 22.47 -3.66
C ARG A 57 8.89 21.71 -4.80
N ASN A 58 9.33 21.90 -6.04
CA ASN A 58 8.70 21.27 -7.20
C ASN A 58 9.22 19.85 -7.47
N GLY A 59 10.20 19.36 -6.71
CA GLY A 59 10.66 17.97 -6.73
C GLY A 59 11.52 17.54 -7.94
N GLY A 60 11.47 18.25 -9.06
CA GLY A 60 12.26 17.94 -10.28
C GLY A 60 13.62 18.67 -10.40
N GLY A 61 13.97 19.49 -9.41
CA GLY A 61 15.24 20.22 -9.38
C GLY A 61 15.21 21.56 -10.12
N ILE A 62 16.38 22.17 -10.29
CA ILE A 62 16.51 23.49 -10.92
C ILE A 62 16.33 23.44 -12.46
N GLY A 63 16.57 22.27 -13.07
CA GLY A 63 16.51 22.06 -14.53
C GLY A 63 15.13 22.30 -15.15
N ASP A 64 14.05 22.20 -14.36
CA ASP A 64 12.67 22.46 -14.83
C ASP A 64 12.36 23.95 -15.00
N ILE A 65 13.10 24.84 -14.31
CA ILE A 65 12.96 26.29 -14.44
C ILE A 65 13.92 26.87 -15.48
N LEU A 66 15.01 26.15 -15.80
CA LEU A 66 15.96 26.57 -16.80
C LEU A 66 15.35 26.38 -18.20
N ARG A 67 15.52 27.39 -19.05
CA ARG A 67 15.15 27.29 -20.46
C ARG A 67 15.82 26.06 -21.07
N ALA A 68 15.00 25.22 -21.73
CA ALA A 68 15.47 24.07 -22.49
C ALA A 68 16.64 24.49 -23.40
N PRO A 69 17.85 23.97 -23.18
CA PRO A 69 19.01 24.42 -23.92
C PRO A 69 18.87 24.03 -25.38
N SER A 70 19.16 24.98 -26.26
CA SER A 70 19.30 24.75 -27.70
C SER A 70 20.41 23.71 -27.92
N SER A 71 20.16 22.71 -28.78
CA SER A 71 21.11 21.62 -29.11
C SER A 71 22.43 22.11 -29.72
N ASN A 72 22.52 23.39 -30.07
CA ASN A 72 23.64 23.97 -30.80
C ASN A 72 24.64 24.70 -29.89
N GLU A 73 24.38 24.76 -28.58
CA GLU A 73 25.24 25.46 -27.62
C GLU A 73 26.30 24.52 -27.04
N SER A 74 27.56 24.94 -27.07
CA SER A 74 28.70 24.18 -26.50
C SER A 74 28.57 23.91 -24.99
N LEU A 75 27.72 24.67 -24.30
CA LEU A 75 27.47 24.59 -22.86
C LEU A 75 26.29 23.66 -22.50
N TYR A 76 25.67 22.98 -23.47
CA TYR A 76 24.55 22.06 -23.26
C TYR A 76 24.89 20.98 -22.22
N VAL A 77 26.03 20.30 -22.39
CA VAL A 77 26.44 19.18 -21.52
C VAL A 77 26.76 19.68 -20.11
N ALA A 78 27.42 20.83 -19.98
CA ALA A 78 27.76 21.40 -18.69
C ALA A 78 26.48 21.73 -17.87
N ARG A 79 25.43 22.22 -18.53
CA ARG A 79 24.13 22.49 -17.91
C ARG A 79 23.44 21.22 -17.43
N VAL A 80 23.36 20.20 -18.29
CA VAL A 80 22.73 18.91 -17.94
C VAL A 80 23.45 18.24 -16.77
N VAL A 81 24.79 18.24 -16.77
CA VAL A 81 25.57 17.69 -15.66
C VAL A 81 25.33 18.50 -14.37
N TYR A 82 25.24 19.83 -14.47
CA TYR A 82 24.93 20.68 -13.33
C TYR A 82 23.54 20.38 -12.73
N ASP A 83 22.50 20.24 -13.57
CA ASP A 83 21.13 19.95 -13.13
C ASP A 83 21.01 18.56 -12.49
N LEU A 84 21.67 17.55 -13.07
CA LEU A 84 21.73 16.20 -12.51
C LEU A 84 22.49 16.18 -11.18
N LEU A 85 23.64 16.86 -11.09
CA LEU A 85 24.40 16.95 -9.84
C LEU A 85 23.61 17.70 -8.76
N PHE A 86 22.87 18.74 -9.11
CA PHE A 86 22.00 19.44 -8.18
C PHE A 86 20.91 18.50 -7.65
N PHE A 87 20.26 17.72 -8.52
CA PHE A 87 19.26 16.73 -8.11
C PHE A 87 19.86 15.67 -7.17
N PHE A 88 20.97 15.03 -7.56
CA PHE A 88 21.58 13.99 -6.73
C PHE A 88 22.15 14.51 -5.42
N ILE A 89 22.77 15.69 -5.39
CA ILE A 89 23.41 16.19 -4.18
C ILE A 89 22.40 16.89 -3.28
N VAL A 90 21.54 17.76 -3.80
CA VAL A 90 20.68 18.57 -2.95
C VAL A 90 19.42 17.81 -2.55
N ILE A 91 18.74 17.15 -3.49
CA ILE A 91 17.48 16.45 -3.19
C ILE A 91 17.78 15.17 -2.39
N ILE A 92 18.66 14.27 -2.87
CA ILE A 92 18.91 13.00 -2.16
C ILE A 92 19.50 13.22 -0.76
N ILE A 93 20.43 14.16 -0.57
CA ILE A 93 21.00 14.43 0.76
C ILE A 93 19.95 15.04 1.68
N VAL A 94 19.15 16.02 1.23
CA VAL A 94 18.14 16.64 2.08
C VAL A 94 17.03 15.65 2.44
N LEU A 95 16.55 14.86 1.49
CA LEU A 95 15.53 13.84 1.76
C LEU A 95 16.07 12.77 2.72
N ASN A 96 17.28 12.26 2.50
CA ASN A 96 17.89 11.27 3.39
C ASN A 96 18.25 11.84 4.76
N LEU A 97 18.55 13.13 4.87
CA LEU A 97 18.79 13.80 6.15
C LEU A 97 17.48 13.97 6.92
N ILE A 98 16.41 14.43 6.27
CA ILE A 98 15.09 14.57 6.92
C ILE A 98 14.59 13.21 7.36
N PHE A 99 14.54 12.22 6.46
CA PHE A 99 14.15 10.86 6.85
C PHE A 99 15.11 10.27 7.87
N GLY A 100 16.40 10.56 7.78
CA GLY A 100 17.40 10.17 8.77
C GLY A 100 17.06 10.67 10.17
N VAL A 101 16.82 11.98 10.34
CA VAL A 101 16.45 12.58 11.63
C VAL A 101 15.10 12.06 12.13
N ILE A 102 14.12 11.91 11.24
CA ILE A 102 12.81 11.37 11.62
C ILE A 102 12.93 9.91 12.08
N ILE A 103 13.70 9.07 11.37
CA ILE A 103 13.94 7.67 11.74
C ILE A 103 14.73 7.58 13.05
N ASP A 104 15.77 8.41 13.21
CA ASP A 104 16.60 8.46 14.40
C ASP A 104 15.78 8.87 15.64
N THR A 105 14.96 9.91 15.53
CA THR A 105 14.06 10.32 16.62
C THR A 105 12.99 9.27 16.94
N PHE A 106 12.45 8.55 15.96
CA PHE A 106 11.56 7.41 16.23
C PHE A 106 12.30 6.22 16.86
N ALA A 107 13.55 5.98 16.48
CA ALA A 107 14.40 4.96 17.10
C ALA A 107 14.72 5.33 18.56
N ASP A 108 14.95 6.61 18.86
CA ASP A 108 15.15 7.11 20.22
C ASP A 108 13.90 6.90 21.07
N LEU A 109 12.71 7.29 20.61
CA LEU A 109 11.44 7.04 21.31
C LEU A 109 11.19 5.53 21.55
N ARG A 110 11.63 4.67 20.62
CA ARG A 110 11.59 3.21 20.78
C ARG A 110 12.57 2.74 21.84
N SER A 111 13.79 3.28 21.84
CA SER A 111 14.82 2.94 22.82
C SER A 111 14.41 3.37 24.22
N GLU A 112 13.80 4.55 24.41
CA GLU A 112 13.27 4.99 25.71
C GLU A 112 12.16 4.06 26.22
N LYS A 113 11.28 3.58 25.33
CA LYS A 113 10.22 2.63 25.71
C LYS A 113 10.82 1.28 26.11
N GLN A 114 11.80 0.77 25.37
CA GLN A 114 12.49 -0.48 25.73
C GLN A 114 13.32 -0.32 27.01
N GLN A 115 13.98 0.82 27.23
CA GLN A 115 14.78 1.07 28.42
C GLN A 115 13.92 1.23 29.68
N LYS A 116 12.71 1.81 29.55
CA LYS A 116 11.72 1.82 30.64
C LYS A 116 11.24 0.42 31.00
N GLU A 117 11.04 -0.45 30.00
CA GLU A 117 10.68 -1.85 30.23
C GLU A 117 11.83 -2.66 30.84
N LEU A 118 13.07 -2.47 30.34
CA LEU A 118 14.27 -3.12 30.88
C LEU A 118 14.55 -2.68 32.33
N THR A 119 14.43 -1.38 32.63
CA THR A 119 14.60 -0.88 34.01
C THR A 119 13.52 -1.42 34.95
N LEU A 120 12.29 -1.59 34.47
CA LEU A 120 11.21 -2.21 35.24
C LEU A 120 11.47 -3.71 35.47
N LYS A 121 12.08 -4.40 34.49
CA LYS A 121 12.44 -5.83 34.57
C LYS A 121 13.63 -6.07 35.51
N ASP A 122 14.61 -5.16 35.52
CA ASP A 122 15.86 -5.34 36.28
C ASP A 122 15.88 -4.65 37.63
N ASN A 123 14.98 -3.70 37.90
CA ASN A 123 14.97 -2.93 39.14
C ASN A 123 13.59 -2.94 39.81
N CYS A 124 13.54 -3.14 41.12
CA CYS A 124 12.27 -3.05 41.85
C CYS A 124 11.79 -1.59 41.92
N PHE A 125 10.60 -1.28 41.41
CA PHE A 125 10.07 0.09 41.37
C PHE A 125 9.85 0.73 42.76
N ILE A 126 9.44 -0.04 43.77
CA ILE A 126 9.19 0.45 45.13
C ILE A 126 10.49 0.51 45.96
N CYS A 127 11.34 -0.51 45.84
CA CYS A 127 12.55 -0.64 46.67
C CYS A 127 13.80 0.02 46.05
N GLY A 128 13.81 0.26 44.73
CA GLY A 128 14.91 0.89 44.00
C GLY A 128 16.21 0.07 43.92
N LYS A 129 16.13 -1.27 44.02
CA LYS A 129 17.28 -2.19 44.04
C LYS A 129 17.21 -3.21 42.89
N ASN A 130 18.37 -3.58 42.33
CA ASN A 130 18.49 -4.48 41.17
C ASN A 130 18.08 -5.91 41.50
N LEU A 131 17.22 -6.54 40.70
CA LEU A 131 16.74 -7.91 40.90
C LEU A 131 17.86 -8.97 40.92
N ASP A 132 19.09 -8.64 40.51
CA ASP A 132 20.29 -9.43 40.72
C ASP A 132 20.46 -9.91 42.17
N TRP A 133 20.03 -9.11 43.15
CA TRP A 133 20.16 -9.46 44.57
C TRP A 133 19.08 -10.43 45.06
N PHE A 134 17.98 -10.59 44.31
CA PHE A 134 16.85 -11.48 44.63
C PHE A 134 16.57 -12.49 43.48
N PRO A 135 17.30 -13.62 43.44
CA PRO A 135 17.21 -14.62 42.37
C PRO A 135 15.80 -15.18 42.14
N ARG A 136 14.99 -15.27 43.22
CA ARG A 136 13.63 -15.80 43.18
C ARG A 136 12.66 -14.92 42.37
N LEU A 137 12.88 -13.61 42.31
CA LEU A 137 12.05 -12.68 41.53
C LEU A 137 12.50 -12.61 40.06
N ARG A 138 13.81 -12.69 39.79
CA ARG A 138 14.34 -12.77 38.42
C ARG A 138 13.89 -14.05 37.69
N ALA A 139 13.81 -15.17 38.40
CA ALA A 139 13.29 -16.42 37.84
C ALA A 139 11.80 -16.33 37.43
N MET A 140 11.01 -15.50 38.10
CA MET A 140 9.61 -15.23 37.72
C MET A 140 9.50 -14.30 36.51
N SER A 141 10.41 -13.32 36.34
CA SER A 141 10.40 -12.45 35.15
C SER A 141 10.89 -13.17 33.88
N LEU A 142 11.89 -14.06 34.00
CA LEU A 142 12.36 -14.92 32.90
C LEU A 142 11.27 -15.88 32.41
N SER A 143 10.41 -16.37 33.31
CA SER A 143 9.31 -17.26 32.95
C SER A 143 8.10 -16.55 32.32
N ALA A 144 8.02 -15.22 32.41
CA ALA A 144 7.02 -14.42 31.68
C ALA A 144 7.39 -14.22 30.19
N GLU A 145 8.69 -14.15 29.85
CA GLU A 145 9.13 -13.99 28.45
C GLU A 145 8.97 -15.27 27.61
N GLU A 146 9.02 -16.47 28.21
CA GLU A 146 8.80 -17.73 27.50
C GLU A 146 7.31 -18.14 27.37
N GLY A 147 6.38 -17.36 27.95
CA GLY A 147 5.01 -17.84 28.18
C GLY A 147 3.84 -17.07 27.55
N GLU A 148 3.97 -15.78 27.20
CA GLU A 148 2.76 -14.94 27.07
C GLU A 148 2.43 -14.38 25.67
N GLY A 149 3.27 -14.61 24.65
CA GLY A 149 2.93 -14.22 23.27
C GLY A 149 2.22 -15.32 22.47
N GLU A 150 2.82 -16.50 22.41
CA GLU A 150 2.40 -17.56 21.46
C GLU A 150 1.31 -18.49 22.00
N GLN A 151 1.10 -18.60 23.32
CA GLN A 151 0.15 -19.58 23.86
C GLN A 151 -1.28 -19.04 24.07
N ILE A 152 -1.42 -17.72 24.27
CA ILE A 152 -2.71 -17.08 24.57
C ILE A 152 -3.57 -16.91 23.31
N GLU A 153 -2.95 -16.64 22.15
CA GLU A 153 -3.66 -16.53 20.86
C GLU A 153 -4.19 -17.88 20.38
N TYR A 154 -3.40 -18.95 20.47
CA TYR A 154 -3.81 -20.28 19.99
C TYR A 154 -4.95 -20.88 20.82
N ARG A 155 -4.94 -20.72 22.15
CA ARG A 155 -6.07 -21.16 22.99
C ARG A 155 -7.35 -20.39 22.66
N THR A 156 -7.24 -19.09 22.43
CA THR A 156 -8.38 -18.25 22.03
C THR A 156 -8.92 -18.66 20.66
N LEU A 157 -8.04 -18.90 19.68
CA LEU A 157 -8.41 -19.39 18.35
C LEU A 157 -9.03 -20.79 18.38
N GLN A 158 -8.51 -21.72 19.19
CA GLN A 158 -9.13 -23.04 19.36
C GLN A 158 -10.53 -22.94 19.93
N THR A 159 -10.75 -22.10 20.96
CA THR A 159 -12.09 -21.88 21.52
C THR A 159 -13.04 -21.25 20.50
N GLN A 160 -12.56 -20.37 19.62
CA GLN A 160 -13.38 -19.80 18.54
C GLN A 160 -13.71 -20.83 17.44
N LEU A 161 -12.77 -21.71 17.12
CA LEU A 161 -12.96 -22.76 16.13
C LEU A 161 -13.98 -23.81 16.62
N GLU A 162 -13.91 -24.21 17.90
CA GLU A 162 -14.88 -25.11 18.52
C GLU A 162 -16.30 -24.52 18.52
N LYS A 163 -16.44 -23.24 18.88
CA LYS A 163 -17.74 -22.53 18.82
C LYS A 163 -18.29 -22.46 17.39
N THR A 164 -17.43 -22.22 16.42
CA THR A 164 -17.81 -22.18 15.00
C THR A 164 -18.25 -23.56 14.52
N GLN A 165 -17.53 -24.61 14.92
CA GLN A 165 -17.86 -25.99 14.58
C GLN A 165 -19.22 -26.41 15.18
N GLU A 166 -19.49 -26.01 16.42
CA GLU A 166 -20.76 -26.26 17.10
C GLU A 166 -21.93 -25.55 16.38
N LEU A 167 -21.77 -24.26 16.07
CA LEU A 167 -22.75 -23.48 15.30
C LEU A 167 -23.03 -24.06 13.92
N VAL A 168 -22.00 -24.50 13.20
CA VAL A 168 -22.14 -25.13 11.88
C VAL A 168 -22.92 -26.45 12.00
N SER A 169 -22.61 -27.28 13.00
CA SER A 169 -23.33 -28.52 13.25
C SER A 169 -24.81 -28.26 13.51
N ASP A 170 -25.16 -27.27 14.31
CA ASP A 170 -26.55 -26.95 14.63
C ASP A 170 -27.30 -26.35 13.43
N LEU A 171 -26.65 -25.48 12.65
CA LEU A 171 -27.24 -24.96 11.42
C LEU A 171 -27.50 -26.06 10.39
N VAL A 172 -26.57 -27.01 10.25
CA VAL A 172 -26.76 -28.18 9.37
C VAL A 172 -27.95 -29.01 9.80
N LYS A 173 -28.12 -29.26 11.12
CA LYS A 173 -29.30 -29.98 11.64
C LYS A 173 -30.60 -29.25 11.31
N GLN A 174 -30.64 -27.93 11.51
CA GLN A 174 -31.82 -27.12 11.18
C GLN A 174 -32.15 -27.17 9.68
N LEU A 175 -31.13 -27.11 8.81
CA LEU A 175 -31.30 -27.21 7.37
C LEU A 175 -31.77 -28.61 6.93
N THR A 176 -31.27 -29.68 7.55
CA THR A 176 -31.73 -31.04 7.24
C THR A 176 -33.18 -31.26 7.66
N GLU A 177 -33.58 -30.75 8.83
CA GLU A 177 -34.96 -30.85 9.31
C GLU A 177 -35.93 -30.09 8.38
N LEU A 178 -35.61 -28.84 8.02
CA LEU A 178 -36.41 -28.05 7.09
C LEU A 178 -36.48 -28.70 5.70
N ARG A 179 -35.37 -29.29 5.23
CA ARG A 179 -35.33 -30.03 3.95
C ARG A 179 -36.25 -31.25 3.99
N ASP A 180 -36.25 -32.01 5.07
CA ASP A 180 -37.06 -33.21 5.19
C ASP A 180 -38.54 -32.88 5.35
N GLN A 181 -38.89 -31.79 6.05
CA GLN A 181 -40.26 -31.25 6.06
C GLN A 181 -40.73 -30.81 4.67
N ALA A 182 -39.87 -30.15 3.88
CA ALA A 182 -40.19 -29.79 2.50
C ALA A 182 -40.35 -31.02 1.59
N ARG A 183 -39.51 -32.06 1.76
CA ARG A 183 -39.62 -33.33 1.04
C ARG A 183 -40.90 -34.09 1.39
N LEU A 184 -41.28 -34.13 2.66
CA LEU A 184 -42.52 -34.75 3.11
C LEU A 184 -43.75 -34.01 2.56
N SER A 185 -43.70 -32.67 2.55
CA SER A 185 -44.73 -31.83 1.91
C SER A 185 -44.86 -32.11 0.42
N ALA A 186 -43.72 -32.18 -0.31
CA ALA A 186 -43.70 -32.50 -1.73
C ALA A 186 -44.15 -33.95 -2.06
N ALA A 187 -43.89 -34.91 -1.17
CA ALA A 187 -44.36 -36.29 -1.31
C ALA A 187 -45.88 -36.42 -1.02
N GLY A 188 -46.39 -35.63 -0.08
CA GLY A 188 -47.83 -35.53 0.21
C GLY A 188 -48.62 -34.97 -0.97
N GLU A 189 -48.11 -33.92 -1.61
CA GLU A 189 -48.73 -33.32 -2.81
C GLU A 189 -48.83 -34.32 -3.97
N LYS A 190 -47.80 -35.17 -4.16
CA LYS A 190 -47.80 -36.19 -5.21
C LYS A 190 -48.83 -37.31 -4.98
N LYS A 191 -49.21 -37.64 -3.74
CA LYS A 191 -50.27 -38.65 -3.50
C LYS A 191 -51.67 -38.15 -3.83
N HIS A 192 -51.93 -36.85 -3.70
CA HIS A 192 -53.24 -36.29 -4.03
C HIS A 192 -53.41 -36.04 -5.55
N GLN A 193 -52.29 -35.99 -6.29
CA GLN A 193 -52.26 -35.73 -7.73
C GLN A 193 -51.83 -36.94 -8.57
N GLU A 194 -51.94 -38.15 -8.04
CA GLU A 194 -52.01 -39.41 -8.82
C GLU A 194 -53.47 -39.77 -9.14
N GLY A 195 -54.23 -38.77 -9.54
CA GLY A 195 -55.44 -38.92 -10.36
C GLY A 195 -55.08 -39.09 -11.85
N PRO A 196 -56.08 -39.11 -12.76
CA PRO A 196 -56.05 -39.70 -14.13
C PRO A 196 -54.93 -39.29 -15.12
N TRP A 197 -54.02 -38.38 -14.75
CA TRP A 197 -52.92 -37.90 -15.57
C TRP A 197 -51.78 -38.92 -15.73
N SER A 198 -51.71 -39.97 -14.92
CA SER A 198 -50.75 -41.08 -15.09
C SER A 198 -51.02 -41.91 -16.36
N LEU A 199 -52.27 -41.94 -16.84
CA LEU A 199 -52.64 -42.53 -18.13
C LEU A 199 -52.27 -41.63 -19.33
N TRP A 200 -52.36 -40.30 -19.20
CA TRP A 200 -51.97 -39.35 -20.25
C TRP A 200 -50.47 -39.38 -20.56
N ARG A 201 -49.63 -39.66 -19.55
CA ARG A 201 -48.16 -39.82 -19.70
C ARG A 201 -47.77 -41.09 -20.47
N ARG A 202 -48.70 -42.02 -20.68
CA ARG A 202 -48.51 -43.22 -21.52
C ARG A 202 -48.85 -42.95 -23.00
N ILE A 203 -49.61 -41.88 -23.31
CA ILE A 203 -50.06 -41.53 -24.67
C ILE A 203 -49.10 -40.55 -25.36
N HIS A 204 -48.41 -39.68 -24.60
CA HIS A 204 -47.34 -38.80 -25.11
C HIS A 204 -45.94 -39.25 -24.67
N ARG A 205 -45.64 -40.54 -24.85
CA ARG A 205 -44.25 -41.04 -24.80
C ARG A 205 -43.69 -41.02 -26.22
N PRO A 206 -42.84 -40.05 -26.60
CA PRO A 206 -41.96 -40.27 -27.74
C PRO A 206 -41.00 -41.41 -27.39
N SER A 207 -41.05 -42.45 -28.22
CA SER A 207 -40.08 -43.53 -28.26
C SER A 207 -38.70 -42.94 -28.57
N ILE A 208 -37.79 -43.02 -27.60
CA ILE A 208 -36.37 -43.17 -27.88
C ILE A 208 -35.97 -44.38 -27.04
N ASP A 209 -36.22 -45.56 -27.62
CA ASP A 209 -35.64 -46.81 -27.17
C ASP A 209 -34.20 -46.90 -27.64
N GLY A 210 -33.37 -47.46 -26.77
CA GLY A 210 -32.04 -48.00 -27.06
C GLY A 210 -30.92 -46.97 -26.98
N ALA A 211 -29.83 -47.19 -26.26
CA ALA A 211 -29.37 -48.25 -25.37
C ALA A 211 -28.10 -47.60 -24.77
N GLU A 212 -28.00 -47.44 -23.46
CA GLU A 212 -27.38 -48.44 -22.57
C GLU A 212 -25.85 -48.46 -22.71
N SER A 213 -25.20 -48.63 -21.54
CA SER A 213 -23.79 -49.00 -21.37
C SER A 213 -22.82 -47.82 -21.21
N THR A 214 -22.64 -47.33 -19.99
CA THR A 214 -21.61 -47.80 -19.03
C THR A 214 -20.21 -47.25 -19.35
N VAL A 215 -19.76 -46.33 -18.48
CA VAL A 215 -18.33 -46.19 -18.19
C VAL A 215 -17.95 -47.45 -17.40
N GLY A 216 -17.56 -48.47 -18.15
CA GLY A 216 -16.85 -49.66 -17.68
C GLY A 216 -15.36 -49.42 -17.83
N ILE A 217 -14.73 -49.29 -16.67
CA ILE A 217 -13.31 -49.39 -16.35
C ILE A 217 -12.58 -50.34 -17.31
N ASN A 218 -11.43 -49.89 -17.82
CA ASN A 218 -10.23 -50.63 -18.20
C ASN A 218 -9.41 -49.71 -19.14
N GLU A 219 -8.10 -49.70 -19.19
CA GLU A 219 -7.02 -50.35 -18.48
C GLU A 219 -5.79 -49.87 -19.26
N LEU A 220 -4.72 -49.56 -18.52
CA LEU A 220 -3.34 -49.61 -18.99
C LEU A 220 -2.81 -48.65 -20.09
N ASP A 221 -1.58 -48.22 -19.76
CA ASP A 221 -0.45 -47.97 -20.64
C ASP A 221 -0.32 -46.59 -21.28
N THR A 222 0.20 -45.68 -20.47
CA THR A 222 1.12 -44.65 -20.95
C THR A 222 2.39 -45.34 -21.45
N ARG A 223 2.43 -45.62 -22.76
CA ARG A 223 3.68 -45.91 -23.46
C ARG A 223 3.82 -45.08 -24.74
N THR A 224 4.78 -44.17 -24.65
CA THR A 224 5.82 -43.93 -25.65
C THR A 224 5.36 -43.59 -27.07
N THR A 225 5.51 -42.32 -27.45
CA THR A 225 6.59 -41.90 -28.35
C THR A 225 6.84 -40.40 -28.24
#